data_AF-A0A812ZU47-F1
#
_entry.id   AF-A0A812ZU47-F1
#
_cell.length_a   1.000
_cell.length_b   1.000
_cell.length_c   1.000
_cell.angle_alpha   90.00
_cell.angle_beta   90.00
_cell.angle_gamma   90.00
#
_symmetry.space_group_name_H-M   'P 1'
#
loop_
_entity.id
_entity.type
_entity.pdbx_description
1 polymer ?
#
loop_
_entity_poly.entity_id
_entity_poly.type
_entity_poly.pdbx_seq_one_letter_code
_entity_poly.pdbx_strand_id
1 'polypeptide(L)'
;YVKFEDADWKLEGANEPGLYPVLPDSRTWKLDKGRKHAMLKAVMLDLNVDSKIHAAYGTVVASRVRDRSDVLILRPFPLWLFQRGATEGPSLLLSKLRGEHIDWQAMHDARWPKARCQSCKELKSWDVFAFAQWEMVRANRGGQCLACQRGSIGIKGPLKRSINATATLAKSVACSRCHFTKVEEAFPRAQLAQKDANTKRQCCACRLGATQLNCAVCGKRKPAKDFSPTMRTMADDTLACIACQQQLSGKAKRLRTGWFFCRGCNESFPNKAAGNDEGKHCLNCSIRGTRQTGWQTCRNR
;
A
#
# COMPACT_ATOMS: atom_id res chain seq x y z
N TYR A 1 2.37 -31.59 -11.39
CA TYR A 1 2.62 -30.41 -12.24
C TYR A 1 1.35 -30.11 -13.01
N VAL A 2 1.21 -28.89 -13.53
CA VAL A 2 0.17 -28.56 -14.52
C VAL A 2 0.89 -28.37 -15.86
N LYS A 3 0.37 -28.96 -16.93
CA LYS A 3 0.91 -28.85 -18.29
C LYS A 3 0.01 -27.93 -19.11
N PHE A 4 0.60 -26.93 -19.75
CA PHE A 4 -0.07 -26.02 -20.67
C PHE A 4 0.34 -26.40 -22.10
N GLU A 5 -0.61 -26.89 -22.89
CA GLU A 5 -0.36 -27.47 -24.22
C GLU A 5 0.28 -26.45 -25.19
N ASP A 6 -0.05 -25.16 -25.06
CA ASP A 6 0.38 -24.08 -25.96
C ASP A 6 1.37 -23.08 -25.34
N ALA A 7 2.15 -23.50 -24.34
CA ALA A 7 3.06 -22.60 -23.63
C ALA A 7 4.51 -22.65 -24.17
N ASP A 8 5.00 -21.50 -24.63
CA ASP A 8 6.37 -21.34 -25.17
C ASP A 8 7.47 -21.24 -24.10
N TRP A 9 7.09 -21.11 -22.83
CA TRP A 9 8.04 -20.97 -21.71
C TRP A 9 8.42 -22.33 -21.13
N LYS A 10 9.70 -22.51 -20.78
CA LYS A 10 10.24 -23.73 -20.14
C LYS A 10 11.01 -23.34 -18.89
N LEU A 11 10.67 -23.97 -17.76
CA LEU A 11 11.39 -23.74 -16.49
C LEU A 11 12.69 -24.55 -16.45
N GLU A 12 13.72 -23.97 -15.85
CA GLU A 12 15.03 -24.59 -15.72
C GLU A 12 14.93 -25.91 -14.93
N GLY A 13 15.33 -27.02 -15.55
CA GLY A 13 15.17 -28.38 -15.02
C GLY A 13 13.85 -29.10 -15.36
N ALA A 14 12.91 -28.47 -16.09
CA ALA A 14 11.73 -29.15 -16.62
C ALA A 14 12.06 -29.90 -17.92
N ASN A 15 11.42 -31.06 -18.14
CA ASN A 15 11.68 -31.87 -19.34
C ASN A 15 10.98 -31.30 -20.59
N GLU A 16 9.80 -30.70 -20.43
CA GLU A 16 8.95 -30.16 -21.51
C GLU A 16 8.57 -28.70 -21.24
N PRO A 17 8.29 -27.89 -22.29
CA PRO A 17 7.68 -26.56 -22.16
C PRO A 17 6.30 -26.62 -21.49
N GLY A 18 5.87 -25.51 -20.88
CA GLY A 18 4.53 -25.41 -20.28
C GLY A 18 4.33 -26.19 -18.99
N LEU A 19 5.39 -26.73 -18.38
CA LEU A 19 5.30 -27.43 -17.10
C LEU A 19 5.46 -26.46 -15.92
N TYR A 20 4.39 -26.20 -15.18
CA TYR A 20 4.46 -25.44 -13.92
C TYR A 20 4.66 -26.38 -12.71
N PRO A 21 5.74 -26.22 -11.93
CA PRO A 21 6.01 -27.05 -10.77
C PRO A 21 5.04 -26.70 -9.65
N VAL A 22 4.06 -27.58 -9.44
CA VAL A 22 3.33 -27.65 -8.18
C VAL A 22 4.19 -28.52 -7.28
N LEU A 23 4.91 -27.92 -6.34
CA LEU A 23 5.60 -28.68 -5.30
C LEU A 23 4.53 -29.28 -4.39
N PRO A 24 4.40 -30.61 -4.29
CA PRO A 24 3.49 -31.22 -3.33
C PRO A 24 4.07 -31.05 -1.92
N ASP A 25 3.40 -30.29 -1.07
CA ASP A 25 3.58 -30.43 0.38
C ASP A 25 2.63 -31.54 0.85
N SER A 26 3.18 -32.63 1.38
CA SER A 26 2.44 -33.85 1.72
C SER A 26 2.29 -34.03 3.23
N ARG A 27 1.92 -32.97 3.96
CA ARG A 27 1.50 -33.14 5.36
C ARG A 27 0.09 -33.73 5.39
N THR A 28 -0.01 -35.01 5.75
CA THR A 28 -1.30 -35.66 5.98
C THR A 28 -1.79 -35.28 7.37
N TRP A 29 -2.66 -34.27 7.45
CA TRP A 29 -3.32 -33.90 8.69
C TRP A 29 -4.55 -34.80 8.89
N LYS A 30 -4.63 -35.45 10.06
CA LYS A 30 -5.81 -36.23 10.46
C LYS A 30 -6.58 -35.42 11.49
N LEU A 31 -7.84 -35.10 11.20
CA LEU A 31 -8.79 -34.74 12.26
C LEU A 31 -9.01 -35.99 13.14
N ASP A 32 -9.18 -35.82 14.45
CA ASP A 32 -9.37 -36.92 15.40
C ASP A 32 -8.21 -37.94 15.48
N LYS A 33 -7.00 -37.49 15.87
CA LYS A 33 -5.88 -38.36 16.27
C LYS A 33 -6.22 -39.12 17.58
N GLY A 34 -7.16 -40.07 17.51
CA GLY A 34 -7.62 -40.84 18.66
C GLY A 34 -8.87 -41.72 18.47
N ARG A 35 -9.55 -41.74 17.31
CA ARG A 35 -10.76 -42.59 17.11
C ARG A 35 -10.50 -43.82 16.24
N LYS A 36 -11.16 -44.94 16.55
CA LYS A 36 -11.01 -46.26 15.88
C LYS A 36 -11.55 -46.32 14.43
N HIS A 37 -12.42 -45.40 14.02
CA HIS A 37 -13.00 -45.36 12.68
C HIS A 37 -12.84 -43.97 12.07
N ALA A 38 -12.25 -43.88 10.87
CA ALA A 38 -12.00 -42.62 10.18
C ALA A 38 -13.32 -42.03 9.67
N MET A 39 -13.66 -40.81 10.10
CA MET A 39 -14.82 -40.09 9.58
C MET A 39 -14.39 -38.91 8.71
N LEU A 40 -14.98 -38.89 7.51
CA LEU A 40 -14.97 -37.84 6.48
C LEU A 40 -13.63 -37.55 5.78
N LYS A 41 -13.62 -37.73 4.45
CA LYS A 41 -12.55 -37.29 3.54
C LYS A 41 -12.62 -35.76 3.34
N ALA A 42 -12.61 -35.00 4.42
CA ALA A 42 -12.55 -33.55 4.32
C ALA A 42 -11.08 -33.09 4.30
N VAL A 43 -10.77 -32.13 3.43
CA VAL A 43 -9.47 -31.45 3.40
C VAL A 43 -9.62 -30.14 4.13
N MET A 44 -8.86 -29.99 5.22
CA MET A 44 -8.85 -28.76 5.98
C MET A 44 -7.75 -27.84 5.45
N LEU A 45 -8.14 -26.66 4.98
CA LEU A 45 -7.22 -25.65 4.45
C LEU A 45 -7.02 -24.55 5.50
N ASP A 46 -5.80 -24.41 6.02
CA ASP A 46 -5.39 -23.23 6.78
C ASP A 46 -4.68 -22.25 5.84
N LEU A 47 -5.48 -21.34 5.26
CA LEU A 47 -4.99 -20.28 4.39
C LEU A 47 -4.58 -19.08 5.22
N ASN A 48 -3.42 -19.19 5.88
CA ASN A 48 -2.83 -18.06 6.58
C ASN A 48 -2.20 -17.08 5.58
N VAL A 49 -3.03 -16.21 5.00
CA VAL A 49 -2.53 -15.08 4.18
C VAL A 49 -1.96 -14.04 5.14
N ASP A 50 -0.67 -14.14 5.44
CA ASP A 50 0.07 -13.08 6.15
C ASP A 50 -0.05 -11.78 5.35
N SER A 51 -0.16 -10.65 6.04
CA SER A 51 0.02 -9.29 5.51
C SER A 51 1.24 -9.09 4.61
N LYS A 52 2.26 -9.95 4.72
CA LYS A 52 3.49 -9.95 3.90
C LYS A 52 3.36 -10.69 2.57
N ILE A 53 2.32 -11.49 2.37
CA ILE A 53 2.08 -12.25 1.14
C ILE A 53 1.10 -11.46 0.28
N HIS A 54 1.51 -11.17 -0.96
CA HIS A 54 0.69 -10.43 -1.90
C HIS A 54 -0.54 -11.26 -2.28
N ALA A 55 -1.71 -10.90 -1.74
CA ALA A 55 -2.97 -11.64 -1.91
C ALA A 55 -3.41 -11.82 -3.38
N ALA A 56 -2.83 -11.09 -4.33
CA ALA A 56 -3.13 -11.27 -5.76
C ALA A 56 -2.49 -12.53 -6.39
N TYR A 57 -1.52 -13.18 -5.74
CA TYR A 57 -0.76 -14.30 -6.33
C TYR A 57 -0.83 -15.60 -5.53
N GLY A 58 -1.59 -15.65 -4.43
CA GLY A 58 -1.74 -16.86 -3.62
C GLY A 58 -2.78 -17.79 -4.21
N THR A 59 -2.36 -18.92 -4.79
CA THR A 59 -3.27 -19.98 -5.25
C THR A 59 -3.10 -21.20 -4.36
N VAL A 60 -4.21 -21.77 -3.89
CA VAL A 60 -4.21 -23.07 -3.23
C VAL A 60 -4.99 -24.05 -4.08
N VAL A 61 -4.28 -25.05 -4.59
CA VAL A 61 -4.85 -26.13 -5.39
C VAL A 61 -5.05 -27.32 -4.47
N ALA A 62 -6.31 -27.61 -4.14
CA ALA A 62 -6.65 -28.78 -3.35
C ALA A 62 -6.79 -29.99 -4.26
N SER A 63 -5.69 -30.67 -4.56
CA SER A 63 -5.61 -31.76 -5.55
C SER A 63 -6.31 -33.07 -5.17
N ARG A 64 -6.90 -33.17 -3.96
CA ARG A 64 -7.53 -34.40 -3.43
C ARG A 64 -8.97 -34.21 -2.95
N VAL A 65 -9.60 -33.11 -3.34
CA VAL A 65 -10.99 -32.80 -2.98
C VAL A 65 -11.87 -33.13 -4.19
N ARG A 66 -12.89 -33.98 -3.99
CA ARG A 66 -13.84 -34.37 -5.05
C ARG A 66 -15.05 -33.43 -5.12
N ASP A 67 -15.50 -32.94 -3.96
CA ASP A 67 -16.62 -32.00 -3.87
C ASP A 67 -16.26 -30.76 -3.04
N ARG A 68 -16.86 -29.62 -3.37
CA ARG A 68 -16.72 -28.37 -2.58
C ARG A 68 -17.12 -28.58 -1.12
N SER A 69 -18.09 -29.43 -0.82
CA SER A 69 -18.51 -29.74 0.56
C SER A 69 -17.41 -30.38 1.40
N ASP A 70 -16.41 -30.98 0.76
CA ASP A 70 -15.27 -31.63 1.43
C ASP A 70 -14.16 -30.64 1.80
N VAL A 71 -14.26 -29.37 1.40
CA VAL A 71 -13.29 -28.32 1.76
C VAL A 71 -13.75 -27.61 3.03
N LEU A 72 -13.01 -27.81 4.11
CA LEU A 72 -13.24 -27.09 5.37
C LEU A 72 -12.20 -25.97 5.50
N ILE A 73 -12.67 -24.73 5.58
CA ILE A 73 -11.82 -23.56 5.81
C ILE A 73 -11.74 -23.35 7.32
N LEU A 74 -10.55 -23.55 7.89
CA LEU A 74 -10.35 -23.57 9.35
C LEU A 74 -10.63 -22.21 10.01
N ARG A 75 -10.44 -21.12 9.28
CA ARG A 75 -10.71 -19.75 9.74
C ARG A 75 -11.55 -19.00 8.72
N PRO A 76 -12.62 -18.31 9.13
CA PRO A 76 -13.35 -17.46 8.21
C PRO A 76 -12.38 -16.43 7.63
N PHE A 77 -12.33 -16.36 6.31
CA PHE A 77 -11.60 -15.30 5.63
C PHE A 77 -12.09 -13.95 6.16
N PRO A 78 -11.19 -12.97 6.38
CA PRO A 78 -11.60 -11.65 6.82
C PRO A 78 -12.71 -11.10 5.91
N LEU A 79 -13.86 -10.74 6.50
CA LEU A 79 -15.04 -10.27 5.77
C LEU A 79 -14.71 -9.12 4.79
N TRP A 80 -13.70 -8.31 5.15
CA TRP A 80 -13.23 -7.22 4.31
C TRP A 80 -12.71 -7.67 2.94
N LEU A 81 -12.22 -8.90 2.78
CA LEU A 81 -11.75 -9.41 1.48
C LEU A 81 -12.90 -9.53 0.47
N PHE A 82 -14.10 -9.90 0.93
CA PHE A 82 -15.27 -10.08 0.06
C PHE A 82 -16.09 -8.81 -0.13
N GLN A 83 -16.10 -7.91 0.86
CA GLN A 83 -16.80 -6.62 0.76
C GLN A 83 -16.18 -5.64 -0.23
N ARG A 84 -15.00 -5.96 -0.80
CA ARG A 84 -14.21 -5.06 -1.63
C ARG A 84 -14.37 -5.26 -3.14
N GLY A 85 -15.21 -6.20 -3.57
CA GLY A 85 -15.39 -6.55 -4.98
C GLY A 85 -14.30 -7.46 -5.53
N ALA A 86 -14.43 -7.86 -6.80
CA ALA A 86 -13.47 -8.72 -7.47
C ALA A 86 -12.12 -7.99 -7.65
N THR A 87 -11.03 -8.65 -7.28
CA THR A 87 -9.67 -8.15 -7.54
C THR A 87 -9.26 -8.46 -8.97
N GLU A 88 -8.30 -7.70 -9.50
CA GLU A 88 -7.73 -7.92 -10.85
C GLU A 88 -6.90 -9.22 -10.93
N GLY A 89 -6.42 -9.74 -9.80
CA GLY A 89 -5.54 -10.92 -9.73
C GLY A 89 -6.12 -12.15 -10.45
N PRO A 90 -7.35 -12.59 -10.12
CA PRO A 90 -8.00 -13.69 -10.83
C PRO A 90 -8.13 -13.48 -12.34
N SER A 91 -8.54 -12.28 -12.79
CA SER A 91 -8.63 -12.01 -14.23
C SER A 91 -7.26 -12.03 -14.92
N LEU A 92 -6.24 -11.46 -14.28
CA LEU A 92 -4.87 -11.44 -14.79
C LEU A 92 -4.28 -12.84 -14.89
N LEU A 93 -4.54 -13.66 -13.88
CA LEU A 93 -4.15 -15.07 -13.87
C LEU A 93 -4.84 -15.81 -15.02
N LEU A 94 -6.15 -15.67 -15.15
CA LEU A 94 -6.90 -16.31 -16.24
C LEU A 94 -6.39 -15.88 -17.62
N SER A 95 -6.12 -14.59 -17.83
CA SER A 95 -5.49 -14.09 -19.06
C SER A 95 -4.13 -14.74 -19.31
N LYS A 96 -3.29 -14.85 -18.27
CA LYS A 96 -1.97 -15.48 -18.38
C LYS A 96 -2.06 -16.96 -18.70
N LEU A 97 -3.01 -17.66 -18.07
CA LEU A 97 -3.27 -19.09 -18.30
C LEU A 97 -3.85 -19.36 -19.69
N ARG A 98 -4.60 -18.41 -20.26
CA ARG A 98 -5.11 -18.47 -21.64
C ARG A 98 -4.10 -18.06 -22.71
N GLY A 99 -2.86 -17.72 -22.32
CA GLY A 99 -1.84 -17.25 -23.25
C GLY A 99 -2.08 -15.84 -23.79
N GLU A 100 -2.99 -15.06 -23.20
CA GLU A 100 -3.22 -13.67 -23.62
C GLU A 100 -1.96 -12.82 -23.35
N HIS A 101 -1.68 -11.88 -24.27
CA HIS A 101 -0.59 -10.94 -24.08
C HIS A 101 -0.92 -9.97 -22.93
N ILE A 102 -0.06 -9.97 -21.91
CA ILE A 102 -0.18 -9.09 -20.76
C ILE A 102 0.98 -8.09 -20.79
N ASP A 103 0.65 -6.81 -20.92
CA ASP A 103 1.64 -5.73 -20.81
C ASP A 103 2.03 -5.52 -19.34
N TRP A 104 3.07 -6.26 -18.92
CA TRP A 104 3.63 -6.17 -17.57
C TRP A 104 4.21 -4.79 -17.27
N GLN A 105 4.72 -4.07 -18.27
CA GLN A 105 5.35 -2.78 -18.08
C GLN A 105 4.31 -1.69 -17.81
N ALA A 106 3.24 -1.61 -18.61
CA ALA A 106 2.14 -0.67 -18.37
C ALA A 106 1.48 -0.90 -17.01
N MET A 107 1.32 -2.18 -16.65
CA MET A 107 0.81 -2.61 -15.36
C MET A 107 1.71 -2.18 -14.19
N HIS A 108 3.01 -2.38 -14.32
CA HIS A 108 3.99 -1.93 -13.34
C HIS A 108 3.92 -0.40 -13.21
N ASP A 109 3.93 0.32 -14.33
CA ASP A 109 3.90 1.78 -14.39
C ASP A 109 2.63 2.40 -13.80
N ALA A 110 1.47 1.76 -13.95
CA ALA A 110 0.20 2.18 -13.36
C ALA A 110 0.17 1.99 -11.83
N ARG A 111 0.93 1.03 -11.32
CA ARG A 111 1.06 0.73 -9.89
C ARG A 111 2.21 1.48 -9.22
N TRP A 112 3.21 1.88 -10.00
CA TRP A 112 4.38 2.61 -9.53
C TRP A 112 4.03 4.06 -9.16
N PRO A 113 4.44 4.54 -7.97
CA PRO A 113 4.18 5.92 -7.57
C PRO A 113 4.94 6.92 -8.46
N LYS A 114 4.23 7.93 -8.96
CA LYS A 114 4.75 9.03 -9.77
C LYS A 114 4.30 10.36 -9.17
N ALA A 115 5.12 11.41 -9.31
CA ALA A 115 4.79 12.78 -8.90
C ALA A 115 5.49 13.82 -9.75
N ARG A 116 4.90 15.02 -9.83
CA ARG A 116 5.50 16.15 -10.56
C ARG A 116 6.59 16.79 -9.71
N CYS A 117 7.77 16.97 -10.28
CA CYS A 117 8.85 17.70 -9.63
C CYS A 117 8.45 19.18 -9.45
N GLN A 118 8.71 19.76 -8.28
CA GLN A 118 8.40 21.17 -8.03
C GLN A 118 9.21 22.12 -8.90
N SER A 119 10.45 21.77 -9.24
CA SER A 119 11.35 22.62 -10.04
C SER A 119 11.12 22.44 -11.55
N CYS A 120 11.34 21.24 -12.11
CA CYS A 120 11.21 21.02 -13.56
C CYS A 120 9.79 20.70 -14.05
N LYS A 121 8.80 20.52 -13.16
CA LYS A 121 7.39 20.20 -13.48
C LYS A 121 7.11 18.87 -14.19
N GLU A 122 8.16 18.16 -14.58
CA GLU A 122 8.06 16.84 -15.20
C GLU A 122 7.48 15.80 -14.22
N LEU A 123 6.64 14.91 -14.76
CA LEU A 123 6.13 13.75 -14.02
C LEU A 123 7.24 12.70 -13.94
N LYS A 124 7.64 12.37 -12.71
CA LYS A 124 8.74 11.44 -12.47
C LYS A 124 8.33 10.34 -11.50
N SER A 125 9.00 9.20 -11.60
CA SER A 125 8.84 8.07 -10.69
C SER A 125 9.47 8.35 -9.32
N TRP A 126 8.96 7.71 -8.27
CA TRP A 126 9.43 7.98 -6.90
C TRP A 126 10.91 7.65 -6.63
N ASP A 127 11.52 6.79 -7.43
CA ASP A 127 12.95 6.44 -7.36
C ASP A 127 13.90 7.58 -7.74
N VAL A 128 13.45 8.59 -8.49
CA VAL A 128 14.28 9.77 -8.78
C VAL A 128 14.20 10.86 -7.71
N PHE A 129 13.42 10.65 -6.64
CA PHE A 129 13.35 11.56 -5.50
C PHE A 129 14.18 11.00 -4.35
N ALA A 130 14.92 11.87 -3.65
CA ALA A 130 15.50 11.52 -2.37
C ALA A 130 14.37 11.16 -1.38
N PHE A 131 14.67 10.33 -0.37
CA PHE A 131 13.68 9.91 0.62
C PHE A 131 12.90 11.08 1.23
N ALA A 132 13.61 12.09 1.74
CA ALA A 132 12.99 13.28 2.34
C ALA A 132 12.08 14.04 1.37
N GLN A 133 12.46 14.11 0.09
CA GLN A 133 11.65 14.76 -0.96
C GLN A 133 10.41 13.94 -1.30
N TRP A 134 10.53 12.61 -1.33
CA TRP A 134 9.37 11.75 -1.55
C TRP A 134 8.37 11.80 -0.39
N GLU A 135 8.84 11.93 0.85
CA GLU A 135 7.96 12.13 2.01
C GLU A 135 7.18 13.46 1.93
N MET A 136 7.80 14.52 1.39
CA MET A 136 7.09 15.77 1.08
C MET A 136 6.00 15.54 0.03
N VAL A 137 6.30 14.81 -1.05
CA VAL A 137 5.32 14.44 -2.08
C VAL A 137 4.14 13.65 -1.48
N ARG A 138 4.40 12.66 -0.61
CA ARG A 138 3.36 11.86 0.05
C ARG A 138 2.49 12.70 0.99
N ALA A 139 3.06 13.75 1.59
CA ALA A 139 2.34 14.77 2.34
C ALA A 139 1.68 15.84 1.44
N ASN A 140 1.64 15.62 0.13
CA ASN A 140 1.13 16.54 -0.90
C ASN A 140 1.75 17.94 -0.82
N ARG A 141 3.07 17.98 -0.64
CA ARG A 141 3.91 19.17 -0.76
C ARG A 141 4.80 19.06 -1.99
N GLY A 142 5.41 20.19 -2.36
CA GLY A 142 6.40 20.23 -3.42
C GLY A 142 7.64 19.43 -3.05
N GLY A 143 7.96 18.41 -3.85
CA GLY A 143 9.20 17.67 -3.77
C GLY A 143 10.04 17.90 -5.03
N GLN A 144 11.36 17.90 -4.87
CA GLN A 144 12.33 18.10 -5.93
C GLN A 144 13.01 16.77 -6.29
N CYS A 145 13.17 16.51 -7.58
CA CYS A 145 13.91 15.34 -8.04
C CYS A 145 15.42 15.52 -7.80
N LEU A 146 16.14 14.40 -7.71
CA LEU A 146 17.59 14.37 -7.47
C LEU A 146 18.37 15.18 -8.52
N ALA A 147 17.93 15.18 -9.78
CA ALA A 147 18.55 15.97 -10.84
C ALA A 147 18.45 17.48 -10.55
N CYS A 148 17.27 17.98 -10.19
CA CYS A 148 17.08 19.39 -9.84
C CYS A 148 17.80 19.76 -8.54
N GLN A 149 17.76 18.90 -7.52
CA GLN A 149 18.51 19.14 -6.28
C GLN A 149 20.01 19.31 -6.54
N ARG A 150 20.57 18.55 -7.50
CA ARG A 150 21.96 18.70 -7.91
C ARG A 150 22.23 19.95 -8.72
N GLY A 151 21.36 20.28 -9.67
CA GLY A 151 21.48 21.53 -10.42
C GLY A 151 21.59 22.74 -9.49
N SER A 152 20.94 22.69 -8.33
CA SER A 152 21.01 23.74 -7.31
C SER A 152 22.26 23.70 -6.40
N ILE A 153 22.91 22.55 -6.21
CA ILE A 153 24.00 22.38 -5.21
C ILE A 153 25.35 22.03 -5.87
N GLY A 154 25.38 21.71 -7.17
CA GLY A 154 26.61 21.40 -7.92
C GLY A 154 27.25 20.04 -7.59
N ILE A 155 26.57 19.16 -6.84
CA ILE A 155 27.13 17.89 -6.34
C ILE A 155 26.87 16.73 -7.31
N LYS A 156 27.86 15.86 -7.52
CA LYS A 156 27.74 14.60 -8.28
C LYS A 156 27.19 13.44 -7.43
N GLY A 157 26.46 12.50 -8.05
CA GLY A 157 25.97 11.28 -7.37
C GLY A 157 24.99 10.45 -8.22
N PRO A 158 24.20 9.53 -7.63
CA PRO A 158 23.22 8.72 -8.37
C PRO A 158 21.89 9.45 -8.67
N LEU A 159 21.43 9.49 -9.94
CA LEU A 159 20.20 10.20 -10.34
C LEU A 159 18.90 9.49 -9.94
N LYS A 160 19.03 8.26 -9.43
CA LYS A 160 17.98 7.41 -8.89
C LYS A 160 18.49 6.82 -7.60
N ARG A 161 17.62 6.62 -6.60
CA ARG A 161 17.97 5.86 -5.41
C ARG A 161 17.97 4.37 -5.70
N SER A 162 18.86 3.64 -5.04
CA SER A 162 18.81 2.18 -5.02
C SER A 162 17.59 1.74 -4.22
N ILE A 163 16.77 0.87 -4.81
CA ILE A 163 15.56 0.34 -4.19
C ILE A 163 15.66 -1.17 -4.25
N ASN A 164 15.52 -1.81 -3.08
CA ASN A 164 15.33 -3.24 -3.04
C ASN A 164 13.89 -3.56 -3.45
N ALA A 165 13.69 -3.89 -4.73
CA ALA A 165 12.37 -4.15 -5.31
C ALA A 165 11.63 -5.27 -4.55
N THR A 166 12.33 -6.33 -4.15
CA THR A 166 11.78 -7.45 -3.38
C THR A 166 11.25 -7.02 -2.01
N ALA A 167 12.04 -6.23 -1.27
CA ALA A 167 11.63 -5.69 0.03
C ALA A 167 10.47 -4.68 -0.09
N THR A 168 10.39 -3.98 -1.22
CA THR A 168 9.33 -2.99 -1.50
C THR A 168 8.02 -3.68 -1.85
N LEU A 169 8.05 -4.73 -2.69
CA LEU A 169 6.87 -5.55 -3.00
C LEU A 169 6.32 -6.27 -1.76
N ALA A 170 7.20 -6.71 -0.85
CA ALA A 170 6.81 -7.36 0.41
C ALA A 170 6.03 -6.42 1.37
N LYS A 171 6.05 -5.10 1.13
CA LYS A 171 5.28 -4.09 1.89
C LYS A 171 4.12 -3.50 1.08
N SER A 172 3.71 -4.19 0.02
CA SER A 172 2.61 -3.72 -0.82
C SER A 172 1.24 -3.87 -0.14
N VAL A 173 0.34 -2.97 -0.51
CA VAL A 173 -0.89 -2.68 0.20
C VAL A 173 -1.99 -2.34 -0.80
N ALA A 174 -3.20 -2.86 -0.59
CA ALA A 174 -4.36 -2.55 -1.41
C ALA A 174 -4.99 -1.18 -1.11
N CYS A 175 -5.34 -0.45 -2.16
CA CYS A 175 -6.09 0.81 -2.10
C CYS A 175 -7.60 0.54 -1.97
N SER A 176 -8.26 1.19 -1.02
CA SER A 176 -9.72 1.06 -0.82
C SER A 176 -10.57 1.67 -1.94
N ARG A 177 -10.00 2.55 -2.78
CA ARG A 177 -10.73 3.26 -3.84
C ARG A 177 -10.56 2.64 -5.22
N CYS A 178 -9.32 2.34 -5.63
CA CYS A 178 -9.07 1.72 -6.94
C CYS A 178 -8.84 0.21 -6.86
N HIS A 179 -8.88 -0.38 -5.67
CA HIS A 179 -8.73 -1.82 -5.41
C HIS A 179 -7.39 -2.44 -5.85
N PHE A 180 -6.50 -1.68 -6.49
CA PHE A 180 -5.16 -2.14 -6.82
C PHE A 180 -4.24 -2.23 -5.60
N THR A 181 -3.47 -3.31 -5.56
CA THR A 181 -2.32 -3.45 -4.67
C THR A 181 -1.16 -2.65 -5.22
N LYS A 182 -0.61 -1.77 -4.38
CA LYS A 182 0.48 -0.85 -4.70
C LYS A 182 1.51 -0.89 -3.59
N VAL A 183 2.75 -0.52 -3.88
CA VAL A 183 3.79 -0.39 -2.85
C VAL A 183 3.36 0.66 -1.80
N GLU A 184 3.84 0.52 -0.55
CA GLU A 184 3.50 1.40 0.57
C GLU A 184 3.69 2.89 0.23
N GLU A 185 4.70 3.18 -0.59
CA GLU A 185 5.09 4.53 -0.98
C GLU A 185 4.12 5.20 -1.97
N ALA A 186 3.14 4.44 -2.48
CA ALA A 186 2.00 4.97 -3.21
C ALA A 186 0.94 5.60 -2.30
N PHE A 187 1.04 5.45 -0.97
CA PHE A 187 0.03 5.88 -0.01
C PHE A 187 0.51 7.04 0.86
N PRO A 188 -0.37 7.95 1.30
CA PRO A 188 -0.04 8.91 2.33
C PRO A 188 0.38 8.23 3.63
N ARG A 189 1.40 8.76 4.27
CA ARG A 189 1.89 8.20 5.53
C ARG A 189 0.82 8.25 6.62
N ALA A 190 0.06 9.35 6.67
CA ALA A 190 -1.04 9.52 7.62
C ALA A 190 -2.10 8.42 7.55
N GLN A 191 -2.25 7.74 6.41
CA GLN A 191 -3.24 6.69 6.22
C GLN A 191 -2.71 5.28 6.48
N LEU A 192 -1.40 5.10 6.61
CA LEU A 192 -0.81 3.79 6.86
C LEU A 192 -0.85 3.41 8.34
N ALA A 193 -0.74 4.40 9.23
CA ALA A 193 -0.74 4.19 10.68
C ALA A 193 -2.15 4.19 11.31
N GLN A 194 -3.22 4.40 10.54
CA GLN A 194 -4.58 4.43 11.08
C GLN A 194 -5.06 3.01 11.46
N LYS A 195 -5.86 2.88 12.53
CA LYS A 195 -6.37 1.57 12.99
C LYS A 195 -7.16 0.82 11.92
N ASP A 196 -7.96 1.55 11.15
CA ASP A 196 -8.78 1.02 10.05
C ASP A 196 -8.06 1.06 8.69
N ALA A 197 -6.72 1.10 8.68
CA ALA A 197 -5.94 1.30 7.45
C ALA A 197 -6.35 0.31 6.38
N ASN A 198 -6.56 -0.95 6.78
CA ASN A 198 -6.91 -2.01 5.85
C ASN A 198 -8.14 -1.68 5.00
N THR A 199 -9.17 -1.05 5.56
CA THR A 199 -10.45 -0.78 4.88
C THR A 199 -10.56 0.63 4.31
N LYS A 200 -9.89 1.62 4.91
CA LYS A 200 -10.09 3.04 4.57
C LYS A 200 -8.92 3.70 3.82
N ARG A 201 -7.73 3.09 3.78
CA ARG A 201 -6.57 3.74 3.13
C ARG A 201 -6.72 3.88 1.62
N GLN A 202 -6.35 5.03 1.09
CA GLN A 202 -6.41 5.38 -0.32
C GLN A 202 -5.00 5.75 -0.80
N CYS A 203 -4.62 5.31 -1.99
CA CYS A 203 -3.35 5.73 -2.58
C CYS A 203 -3.38 7.25 -2.87
N CYS A 204 -2.21 7.89 -2.94
CA CYS A 204 -2.09 9.33 -3.17
C CYS A 204 -2.88 9.79 -4.41
N ALA A 205 -2.82 9.02 -5.51
CA ALA A 205 -3.55 9.35 -6.73
C ALA A 205 -5.08 9.36 -6.52
N CYS A 206 -5.64 8.33 -5.88
CA CYS A 206 -7.08 8.28 -5.58
C CYS A 206 -7.48 9.37 -4.59
N ARG A 207 -6.67 9.59 -3.56
CA ARG A 207 -6.96 10.57 -2.52
C ARG A 207 -6.94 11.99 -3.06
N LEU A 208 -5.94 12.34 -3.87
CA LEU A 208 -5.80 13.65 -4.49
C LEU A 208 -6.71 13.85 -5.71
N GLY A 209 -7.25 12.77 -6.27
CA GLY A 209 -8.29 12.81 -7.30
C GLY A 209 -9.69 13.12 -6.76
N ALA A 210 -9.91 13.09 -5.43
CA ALA A 210 -11.18 13.45 -4.84
C ALA A 210 -11.50 14.94 -5.07
N THR A 211 -12.69 15.21 -5.63
CA THR A 211 -13.18 16.58 -5.92
C THR A 211 -13.86 17.22 -4.72
N GLN A 212 -14.39 16.40 -3.80
CA GLN A 212 -15.07 16.83 -2.59
C GLN A 212 -14.62 16.00 -1.39
N LEU A 213 -14.58 16.63 -0.22
CA LEU A 213 -14.16 16.04 1.04
C LEU A 213 -15.10 16.49 2.17
N ASN A 214 -15.27 15.66 3.18
CA ASN A 214 -16.07 16.00 4.35
C ASN A 214 -15.15 16.55 5.45
N CYS A 215 -15.48 17.71 5.99
CA CYS A 215 -14.77 18.26 7.13
C CYS A 215 -15.25 17.58 8.42
N ALA A 216 -14.37 16.88 9.13
CA ALA A 216 -14.68 16.22 10.39
C ALA A 216 -15.04 17.19 11.53
N VAL A 217 -14.70 18.48 11.38
CA VAL A 217 -14.95 19.52 12.39
C VAL A 217 -16.34 20.13 12.24
N CYS A 218 -16.71 20.55 11.03
CA CYS A 218 -18.00 21.21 10.78
C CYS A 218 -19.06 20.29 10.15
N GLY A 219 -18.72 19.04 9.84
CA GLY A 219 -19.59 18.05 9.21
C GLY A 219 -19.93 18.32 7.73
N LYS A 220 -19.60 19.51 7.19
CA LYS A 220 -19.96 19.89 5.82
C LYS A 220 -19.09 19.21 4.77
N ARG A 221 -19.72 18.77 3.68
CA ARG A 221 -19.07 18.36 2.43
C ARG A 221 -18.66 19.59 1.64
N LYS A 222 -17.37 19.70 1.30
CA LYS A 222 -16.79 20.87 0.64
C LYS A 222 -15.89 20.47 -0.53
N PRO A 223 -15.69 21.35 -1.53
CA PRO A 223 -14.70 21.17 -2.57
C PRO A 223 -13.30 20.90 -2.00
N ALA A 224 -12.50 20.06 -2.68
CA ALA A 224 -11.16 19.70 -2.22
C ALA A 224 -10.19 20.89 -2.11
N LYS A 225 -10.46 21.98 -2.86
CA LYS A 225 -9.71 23.25 -2.77
C LYS A 225 -9.88 23.97 -1.42
N ASP A 226 -10.96 23.67 -0.68
CA ASP A 226 -11.22 24.24 0.64
C ASP A 226 -10.43 23.52 1.75
N PHE A 227 -9.51 22.64 1.39
CA PHE A 227 -8.62 21.92 2.29
C PHE A 227 -7.18 22.19 1.86
N SER A 228 -6.31 22.46 2.83
CA SER A 228 -4.88 22.66 2.56
C SER A 228 -4.26 21.42 1.91
N PRO A 229 -3.18 21.58 1.12
CA PRO A 229 -2.56 20.45 0.42
C PRO A 229 -2.22 19.27 1.35
N THR A 230 -1.60 19.53 2.50
CA THR A 230 -1.26 18.46 3.47
C THR A 230 -2.51 17.85 4.12
N MET A 231 -3.55 18.64 4.40
CA MET A 231 -4.80 18.10 4.95
C MET A 231 -5.46 17.09 4.01
N ARG A 232 -5.40 17.29 2.69
CA ARG A 232 -6.02 16.38 1.72
C ARG A 232 -5.48 14.96 1.77
N THR A 233 -4.29 14.71 2.31
CA THR A 233 -3.72 13.36 2.41
C THR A 233 -3.94 12.68 3.75
N MET A 234 -4.57 13.37 4.71
CA MET A 234 -4.92 12.84 6.03
C MET A 234 -6.10 11.87 5.97
N ALA A 235 -6.31 11.11 7.06
CA ALA A 235 -7.46 10.23 7.21
C ALA A 235 -8.79 11.02 7.31
N ASP A 236 -9.89 10.44 6.89
CA ASP A 236 -11.18 11.14 6.75
C ASP A 236 -11.70 11.73 8.06
N ASP A 237 -11.50 11.05 9.18
CA ASP A 237 -11.90 11.49 10.52
C ASP A 237 -11.01 12.59 11.11
N THR A 238 -9.95 12.97 10.41
CA THR A 238 -9.01 14.02 10.81
C THR A 238 -9.07 15.27 9.93
N LEU A 239 -9.87 15.24 8.85
CA LEU A 239 -9.95 16.33 7.89
C LEU A 239 -10.54 17.62 8.47
N ALA A 240 -9.86 18.74 8.29
CA ALA A 240 -10.37 20.07 8.61
C ALA A 240 -10.28 21.02 7.42
N CYS A 241 -11.39 21.64 7.05
CA CYS A 241 -11.37 22.67 6.00
C CYS A 241 -10.60 23.92 6.45
N ILE A 242 -10.10 24.72 5.51
CA ILE A 242 -9.30 25.92 5.74
C ILE A 242 -10.00 26.89 6.70
N ALA A 243 -11.30 27.11 6.53
CA ALA A 243 -12.08 27.96 7.43
C ALA A 243 -12.04 27.47 8.89
N CYS A 244 -12.16 26.15 9.11
CA CYS A 244 -12.07 25.57 10.46
C CYS A 244 -10.64 25.63 11.01
N GLN A 245 -9.61 25.50 10.16
CA GLN A 245 -8.22 25.70 10.58
C GLN A 245 -7.95 27.15 11.00
N GLN A 246 -8.48 28.13 10.26
CA GLN A 246 -8.27 29.57 10.49
C GLN A 246 -9.04 30.11 11.71
N GLN A 247 -10.25 29.59 11.97
CA GLN A 247 -11.01 29.92 13.19
C GLN A 247 -10.22 29.65 14.48
N LEU A 248 -9.17 28.83 14.41
CA LEU A 248 -8.32 28.44 15.54
C LEU A 248 -6.94 29.13 15.52
N SER A 249 -6.44 29.56 14.35
CA SER A 249 -5.13 30.22 14.26
C SER A 249 -5.09 31.59 14.96
N GLY A 250 -6.24 32.24 15.17
CA GLY A 250 -6.35 33.52 15.88
C GLY A 250 -6.57 33.42 17.39
N LYS A 251 -6.94 32.26 17.95
CA LYS A 251 -7.14 32.05 19.39
C LYS A 251 -5.92 31.37 20.00
N ALA A 252 -4.78 32.04 19.85
CA ALA A 252 -3.50 31.51 20.26
C ALA A 252 -3.35 31.56 21.80
N LYS A 253 -2.90 30.42 22.36
CA LYS A 253 -1.94 30.28 23.47
C LYS A 253 -2.37 29.58 24.75
N ARG A 254 -3.65 29.41 25.07
CA ARG A 254 -4.06 28.50 26.16
C ARG A 254 -5.45 27.98 25.88
N LEU A 255 -5.62 26.71 25.56
CA LEU A 255 -6.86 25.99 25.85
C LEU A 255 -6.72 24.50 25.53
N ARG A 256 -7.34 23.68 26.38
CA ARG A 256 -7.54 22.23 26.32
C ARG A 256 -8.37 21.78 25.09
N THR A 257 -8.22 22.44 23.95
CA THR A 257 -9.15 22.37 22.82
C THR A 257 -8.62 21.46 21.74
N GLY A 258 -8.74 20.13 21.90
CA GLY A 258 -8.80 19.11 20.83
C GLY A 258 -7.93 19.21 19.55
N TRP A 259 -6.90 20.07 19.52
CA TRP A 259 -6.16 20.53 18.35
C TRP A 259 -4.71 20.83 18.73
N PHE A 260 -3.83 20.78 17.73
CA PHE A 260 -2.43 21.13 17.85
C PHE A 260 -1.90 21.78 16.57
N PHE A 261 -0.76 22.46 16.69
CA PHE A 261 -0.03 23.05 15.58
C PHE A 261 1.17 22.18 15.22
N CYS A 262 1.24 21.72 13.96
CA CYS A 262 2.30 20.81 13.54
C CYS A 262 3.57 21.57 13.13
N ARG A 263 4.67 21.37 13.87
CA ARG A 263 5.98 22.02 13.61
C ARG A 263 6.64 21.64 12.28
N GLY A 264 6.23 20.52 11.69
CA GLY A 264 6.79 20.05 10.41
C GLY A 264 6.15 20.68 9.18
N CYS A 265 4.98 21.29 9.31
CA CYS A 265 4.18 21.77 8.18
C CYS A 265 3.54 23.13 8.37
N ASN A 266 3.54 23.61 9.62
CA ASN A 266 2.98 24.87 10.03
C ASN A 266 1.47 25.00 9.77
N GLU A 267 0.74 23.87 9.79
CA GLU A 267 -0.72 23.82 9.72
C GLU A 267 -1.30 23.32 11.06
N SER A 268 -2.58 23.66 11.31
CA SER A 268 -3.35 23.27 12.49
C SER A 268 -4.17 22.02 12.23
N PHE A 269 -4.13 21.05 13.14
CA PHE A 269 -4.86 19.79 13.01
C PHE A 269 -5.63 19.41 14.28
N PRO A 270 -6.73 18.64 14.15
CA PRO A 270 -7.34 17.98 15.29
C PRO A 270 -6.36 17.01 15.97
N ASN A 271 -6.44 16.81 17.29
CA ASN A 271 -5.53 15.91 18.04
C ASN A 271 -5.53 14.47 17.53
N LYS A 272 -6.60 14.01 16.89
CA LYS A 272 -6.64 12.69 16.22
C LYS A 272 -5.63 12.56 15.08
N ALA A 273 -5.18 13.68 14.52
CA ALA A 273 -4.15 13.75 13.49
C ALA A 273 -2.72 13.78 14.07
N ALA A 274 -2.55 13.78 15.39
CA ALA A 274 -1.24 13.76 16.04
C ALA A 274 -0.58 12.41 15.83
N GLY A 275 0.73 12.43 15.51
CA GLY A 275 1.55 11.24 15.61
C GLY A 275 2.04 10.97 17.03
N ASN A 276 2.92 9.98 17.18
CA ASN A 276 3.41 9.47 18.46
C ASN A 276 4.22 10.49 19.30
N ASP A 277 4.64 11.63 18.74
CA ASP A 277 5.39 12.68 19.43
C ASP A 277 4.45 13.75 20.02
N GLU A 278 4.04 13.62 21.28
CA GLU A 278 3.45 14.67 22.16
C GLU A 278 2.45 15.67 21.50
N GLY A 279 1.79 15.33 20.39
CA GLY A 279 1.03 16.30 19.60
C GLY A 279 1.85 17.43 18.95
N LYS A 280 3.14 17.25 18.67
CA LYS A 280 3.99 18.26 17.99
C LYS A 280 4.05 18.12 16.47
N HIS A 281 3.78 16.90 15.96
CA HIS A 281 3.83 16.57 14.54
C HIS A 281 2.56 15.84 14.11
N CYS A 282 2.03 16.16 12.93
CA CYS A 282 0.93 15.41 12.34
C CYS A 282 1.40 14.04 11.82
N LEU A 283 0.47 13.12 11.57
CA LEU A 283 0.77 11.76 11.09
C LEU A 283 1.59 11.70 9.79
N ASN A 284 1.57 12.76 8.97
CA ASN A 284 2.45 12.87 7.79
C ASN A 284 3.88 13.30 8.15
N CYS A 285 4.08 14.04 9.24
CA CYS A 285 5.37 14.57 9.67
C CYS A 285 6.03 13.78 10.81
N SER A 286 5.32 12.86 11.45
CA SER A 286 5.68 12.28 12.75
C SER A 286 6.76 11.19 12.73
N ILE A 287 7.58 11.08 11.68
CA ILE A 287 8.69 10.11 11.65
C ILE A 287 9.92 10.76 11.00
N ARG A 288 10.71 11.46 11.83
CA ARG A 288 12.13 11.72 11.58
C ARG A 288 13.01 10.69 12.32
N GLY A 289 12.59 9.42 12.35
CA GLY A 289 13.40 8.33 12.91
C GLY A 289 14.63 8.08 12.02
N THR A 290 15.81 8.12 12.61
CA THR A 290 17.13 8.04 11.96
C THR A 290 17.52 6.66 11.43
N ARG A 291 16.71 5.61 11.64
CA ARG A 291 16.93 4.26 11.09
C ARG A 291 15.66 3.74 10.42
N GLN A 292 15.81 3.22 9.21
CA GLN A 292 14.72 2.64 8.43
C GLN A 292 15.08 1.24 7.95
N THR A 293 14.17 0.30 8.19
CA THR A 293 14.31 -1.12 7.85
C THR A 293 14.28 -1.32 6.33
N GLY A 294 15.38 -1.84 5.77
CA GLY A 294 15.50 -2.18 4.34
C GLY A 294 16.42 -1.26 3.53
N TRP A 295 17.07 -0.27 4.16
CA TRP A 295 17.96 0.67 3.49
C TRP A 295 19.41 0.42 3.88
N GLN A 296 20.29 0.31 2.88
CA GLN A 296 21.72 0.48 3.10
C GLN A 296 21.97 1.97 3.34
N THR A 297 21.98 2.39 4.61
CA THR A 297 22.70 3.62 4.96
C THR A 297 24.17 3.34 4.72
N CYS A 298 24.82 4.08 3.82
CA CYS A 298 26.27 4.00 3.68
C CYS A 298 26.88 4.12 5.08
N ARG A 299 27.48 3.02 5.55
CA ARG A 299 28.42 3.09 6.67
C ARG A 299 29.63 3.80 6.07
N ASN A 300 29.79 5.08 6.35
CA ASN A 300 31.09 5.71 6.18
C ASN A 300 32.09 4.91 7.02
N ARG A 301 33.10 4.35 6.35
CA ARG A 301 34.43 4.19 6.95
C ARG A 301 35.17 5.49 6.70
#